data_AF-A0A1X1MXH6-F1
#
_entry.id   AF-A0A1X1MXH6-F1
#
_cell.length_a   1.000
_cell.length_b   1.000
_cell.length_c   1.000
_cell.angle_alpha   90.00
_cell.angle_beta   90.00
_cell.angle_gamma   90.00
#
_symmetry.space_group_name_H-M   'P 1'
#
loop_
_entity.id
_entity.type
_entity.pdbx_description
1 polymer ?
#
loop_
_entity_poly.entity_id
_entity_poly.type
_entity_poly.pdbx_seq_one_letter_code
_entity_poly.pdbx_strand_id
1 'polypeptide(L)'
;MSSRSRGFTLVELVVVLVIIGIVAITAAPRLLNLQEDARKSSLEGIAAALKTTITLVKSKAYINGLSPATENPGNNEQAIYIIDYGEGIGSVEVDWATLCPESKGELGNDLTMIDFLVLDDPESIKQEYGNRYTAIGYDVPFTSNDLGGATITPSNGCYVLYDSFGDRQGGDCTVEVVDTDC
;
A
#
# COMPACT_ATOMS: atom_id res chain seq x y z
N MET A 1 -56.70 -29.78 17.99
CA MET A 1 -55.75 -29.54 19.08
C MET A 1 -55.46 -28.04 19.17
N SER A 2 -55.82 -27.39 20.28
CA SER A 2 -55.43 -26.00 20.53
C SER A 2 -54.01 -25.97 21.10
N SER A 3 -53.05 -25.42 20.36
CA SER A 3 -51.69 -25.22 20.85
C SER A 3 -51.69 -24.04 21.83
N ARG A 4 -51.38 -24.31 23.10
CA ARG A 4 -51.09 -23.25 24.08
C ARG A 4 -49.80 -22.56 23.64
N SER A 5 -49.92 -21.37 23.07
CA SER A 5 -48.81 -20.42 22.95
C SER A 5 -48.34 -20.07 24.37
N ARG A 6 -47.19 -20.58 24.78
CA ARG A 6 -46.49 -20.10 25.98
C ARG A 6 -45.76 -18.83 25.55
N GLY A 7 -46.29 -17.67 25.94
CA GLY A 7 -45.62 -16.39 25.74
C GLY A 7 -44.31 -16.32 26.52
N PHE A 8 -43.34 -15.61 25.96
CA PHE A 8 -42.06 -15.30 26.61
C PHE A 8 -42.29 -14.48 27.88
N THR A 9 -41.56 -14.74 28.96
CA THR A 9 -41.69 -13.93 30.18
C THR A 9 -40.83 -12.67 30.09
N LEU A 10 -41.28 -11.56 30.70
CA LEU A 10 -40.48 -10.32 30.75
C LEU A 10 -39.12 -10.54 31.41
N VAL A 11 -39.05 -11.39 32.44
CA VAL A 11 -37.81 -11.71 33.14
C VAL A 11 -36.81 -12.40 32.22
N GLU A 12 -37.29 -13.34 31.40
CA GLU A 12 -36.44 -14.09 30.47
C GLU A 12 -35.84 -13.17 29.39
N LEU A 13 -36.59 -12.16 28.93
CA LEU A 13 -36.06 -11.14 28.02
C LEU A 13 -35.01 -10.27 28.69
N VAL A 14 -35.26 -9.83 29.92
CA VAL A 14 -34.33 -8.98 30.67
C VAL A 14 -33.02 -9.70 30.96
N VAL A 15 -33.08 -10.97 31.37
CA VAL A 15 -31.86 -11.77 31.64
C VAL A 15 -31.00 -11.92 30.39
N VAL A 16 -31.60 -12.17 29.22
CA VAL A 16 -30.86 -12.29 27.96
C VAL A 16 -30.15 -10.98 27.60
N LEU A 17 -30.83 -9.83 27.75
CA LEU A 17 -30.22 -8.52 27.50
C LEU A 17 -29.05 -8.24 28.44
N VAL A 18 -29.18 -8.60 29.72
CA VAL A 18 -28.09 -8.45 30.70
C VAL A 18 -26.88 -9.32 30.32
N ILE A 19 -27.11 -10.58 29.91
CA ILE A 19 -26.02 -11.47 29.48
C ILE A 19 -25.32 -10.91 28.24
N ILE A 20 -26.07 -10.49 27.21
CA ILE A 20 -25.51 -9.88 26.00
C ILE A 20 -24.71 -8.62 26.36
N GLY A 21 -25.22 -7.80 27.29
CA GLY A 21 -24.50 -6.61 27.77
C GLY A 21 -23.14 -6.92 28.38
N ILE A 22 -23.05 -7.93 29.25
CA ILE A 22 -21.77 -8.33 29.88
C ILE A 22 -20.80 -8.88 28.83
N VAL A 23 -21.28 -9.74 27.92
CA VAL A 23 -20.45 -10.32 26.85
C VAL A 23 -19.93 -9.22 25.93
N ALA A 24 -20.77 -8.26 25.54
CA ALA A 24 -20.36 -7.15 24.67
C ALA A 24 -19.26 -6.29 25.28
N ILE A 25 -19.36 -5.95 26.58
CA ILE A 25 -18.36 -5.12 27.27
C ILE A 25 -17.00 -5.81 27.34
N THR A 26 -16.98 -7.13 27.57
CA THR A 26 -15.72 -7.89 27.65
C THR A 26 -15.11 -8.20 26.28
N ALA A 27 -15.94 -8.36 25.24
CA ALA A 27 -15.48 -8.70 23.89
C ALA A 27 -15.00 -7.47 23.09
N ALA A 28 -15.63 -6.31 23.27
CA ALA A 28 -15.34 -5.12 22.45
C ALA A 28 -13.88 -4.67 22.48
N PRO A 29 -13.18 -4.54 23.63
CA PRO A 29 -11.78 -4.09 23.66
C PRO A 29 -10.84 -5.06 22.93
N ARG A 30 -11.08 -6.37 23.07
CA ARG A 30 -10.28 -7.39 22.40
C ARG A 30 -10.50 -7.36 20.88
N LEU A 31 -11.73 -7.12 20.43
CA LEU A 31 -12.04 -7.04 19.01
C LEU A 31 -11.39 -5.82 18.35
N LEU A 32 -11.24 -4.70 19.06
CA LEU A 32 -10.53 -3.52 18.56
C LEU A 32 -9.04 -3.80 18.38
N ASN A 33 -8.37 -4.39 19.38
CA ASN A 33 -6.95 -4.74 19.28
C ASN A 33 -6.67 -5.73 18.14
N LEU A 34 -7.57 -6.72 17.94
CA LEU A 34 -7.42 -7.66 16.82
C LEU A 34 -7.54 -6.98 15.45
N GLN A 35 -8.35 -5.93 15.34
CA GLN A 35 -8.46 -5.15 14.10
C GLN A 35 -7.19 -4.32 13.86
N GLU A 36 -6.66 -3.68 14.90
CA GLU A 36 -5.37 -2.96 14.83
C GLU A 36 -4.24 -3.90 14.39
N ASP A 37 -4.07 -5.04 15.06
CA ASP A 37 -3.05 -6.03 14.72
C ASP A 37 -3.22 -6.56 13.28
N ALA A 38 -4.46 -6.77 12.84
CA ALA A 38 -4.76 -7.19 11.47
C ALA A 38 -4.35 -6.12 10.44
N ARG A 39 -4.61 -4.84 10.73
CA ARG A 39 -4.19 -3.73 9.86
C ARG A 39 -2.67 -3.64 9.77
N LYS A 40 -1.96 -3.73 10.90
CA LYS A 40 -0.49 -3.72 10.91
C LYS A 40 0.09 -4.88 10.11
N SER A 41 -0.44 -6.09 10.30
CA SER A 41 -0.04 -7.26 9.51
C SER A 41 -0.32 -7.10 8.02
N SER A 42 -1.42 -6.43 7.65
CA SER A 42 -1.75 -6.12 6.26
C SER A 42 -0.74 -5.13 5.65
N LEU A 43 -0.37 -4.07 6.39
CA LEU A 43 0.67 -3.12 5.94
C LEU A 43 2.02 -3.82 5.71
N GLU A 44 2.43 -4.72 6.59
CA GLU A 44 3.65 -5.51 6.39
C GLU A 44 3.57 -6.39 5.13
N GLY A 45 2.40 -6.97 4.85
CA GLY A 45 2.14 -7.71 3.62
C GLY A 45 2.27 -6.83 2.37
N ILE A 46 1.72 -5.62 2.40
CA ILE A 46 1.82 -4.63 1.31
C ILE A 46 3.28 -4.20 1.12
N ALA A 47 4.02 -3.93 2.20
CA ALA A 47 5.42 -3.56 2.14
C ALA A 47 6.28 -4.69 1.54
N ALA A 48 6.01 -5.94 1.91
CA ALA A 48 6.67 -7.10 1.32
C ALA A 48 6.36 -7.26 -0.18
N ALA A 49 5.10 -7.03 -0.58
CA ALA A 49 4.70 -7.05 -1.98
C ALA A 49 5.42 -5.96 -2.79
N LEU A 50 5.47 -4.72 -2.28
CA LEU A 50 6.22 -3.61 -2.89
C LEU A 50 7.70 -3.97 -3.08
N LYS A 51 8.37 -4.47 -2.04
CA LYS A 51 9.78 -4.91 -2.11
C LYS A 51 9.99 -6.01 -3.16
N THR A 52 9.03 -6.92 -3.29
CA THR A 52 9.05 -7.98 -4.30
C THR A 52 8.93 -7.39 -5.71
N THR A 53 7.97 -6.49 -5.93
CA THR A 53 7.79 -5.78 -7.21
C THR A 53 9.04 -5.00 -7.61
N ILE A 54 9.63 -4.24 -6.70
CA ILE A 54 10.90 -3.52 -6.93
C ILE A 54 11.98 -4.49 -7.41
N THR A 55 12.13 -5.62 -6.72
CA THR A 55 13.14 -6.63 -7.07
C THR A 55 12.89 -7.22 -8.47
N LEU A 56 11.63 -7.49 -8.82
CA LEU A 56 11.25 -8.03 -10.12
C LEU A 56 11.53 -7.04 -11.26
N VAL A 57 11.11 -5.78 -11.10
CA VAL A 57 11.32 -4.74 -12.10
C VAL A 57 12.81 -4.47 -12.28
N LYS A 58 13.56 -4.32 -11.18
CA LYS A 58 15.03 -4.14 -11.23
C LYS A 58 15.72 -5.30 -11.93
N SER A 59 15.33 -6.53 -11.60
CA SER A 59 15.89 -7.73 -12.25
C SER A 59 15.67 -7.71 -13.76
N LYS A 60 14.49 -7.28 -14.19
CA LYS A 60 14.17 -7.15 -15.61
C LYS A 60 14.96 -6.01 -16.27
N ALA A 61 15.13 -4.88 -15.60
CA ALA A 61 15.99 -3.78 -16.08
C ALA A 61 17.43 -4.26 -16.33
N TYR A 62 18.01 -5.02 -15.39
CA TYR A 62 19.34 -5.61 -15.56
C TYR A 62 19.39 -6.63 -16.70
N ILE A 63 18.37 -7.47 -16.86
CA ILE A 63 18.27 -8.42 -17.99
C ILE A 63 18.22 -7.68 -19.33
N ASN A 64 17.57 -6.51 -19.37
CA ASN A 64 17.53 -5.63 -20.54
C ASN A 64 18.86 -4.87 -20.77
N GLY A 65 19.88 -5.11 -19.93
CA GLY A 65 21.21 -4.51 -20.08
C GLY A 65 21.32 -3.10 -19.47
N LEU A 66 20.33 -2.65 -18.71
CA LEU A 66 20.40 -1.37 -18.00
C LEU A 66 21.30 -1.49 -16.76
N SER A 67 21.93 -0.38 -16.44
CA SER A 67 22.68 -0.18 -15.19
C SER A 67 22.35 1.21 -14.66
N PRO A 68 22.39 1.43 -13.33
CA PRO A 68 22.28 2.75 -12.75
C PRO A 68 23.25 3.75 -13.39
N ALA A 69 22.75 4.91 -13.82
CA ALA A 69 23.59 6.02 -14.28
C ALA A 69 24.05 6.89 -13.09
N THR A 70 25.24 7.46 -13.22
CA THR A 70 25.82 8.34 -12.18
C THR A 70 25.33 9.78 -12.28
N GLU A 71 24.78 10.17 -13.44
CA GLU A 71 24.25 11.49 -13.71
C GLU A 71 22.92 11.36 -14.45
N ASN A 72 22.06 12.37 -14.33
CA ASN A 72 20.79 12.38 -15.04
C ASN A 72 21.07 12.38 -16.56
N PRO A 73 20.63 11.33 -17.29
CA PRO A 73 20.88 11.19 -18.73
C PRO A 73 20.17 12.27 -19.58
N GLY A 74 19.21 12.99 -18.99
CA GLY A 74 18.42 14.00 -19.66
C GLY A 74 17.35 13.42 -20.58
N ASN A 75 16.44 14.29 -21.02
CA ASN A 75 15.16 13.89 -21.61
C ASN A 75 15.27 13.01 -22.87
N ASN A 76 16.35 13.13 -23.65
CA ASN A 76 16.49 12.39 -24.92
C ASN A 76 16.97 10.94 -24.72
N GLU A 77 17.61 10.65 -23.60
CA GLU A 77 18.18 9.33 -23.29
C GLU A 77 17.40 8.61 -22.19
N GLN A 78 16.48 9.29 -21.49
CA GLN A 78 15.63 8.69 -20.46
C GLN A 78 14.68 7.60 -20.99
N ALA A 79 14.35 7.62 -22.29
CA ALA A 79 13.51 6.61 -22.92
C ALA A 79 14.07 5.17 -22.85
N ILE A 80 15.37 4.98 -22.59
CA ILE A 80 15.96 3.64 -22.40
C ILE A 80 15.60 3.03 -21.05
N TYR A 81 15.16 3.84 -20.08
CA TYR A 81 14.75 3.40 -18.74
C TYR A 81 13.27 2.99 -18.70
N ILE A 82 12.72 2.59 -19.83
CA ILE A 82 11.36 2.06 -19.95
C ILE A 82 11.45 0.53 -20.06
N ILE A 83 10.81 -0.14 -19.12
CA ILE A 83 10.74 -1.60 -19.03
C ILE A 83 9.40 -2.06 -19.61
N ASP A 84 9.45 -2.61 -20.82
CA ASP A 84 8.29 -3.18 -21.49
C ASP A 84 7.97 -4.60 -20.98
N TYR A 85 6.72 -4.83 -20.58
CA TYR A 85 6.19 -6.15 -20.17
C TYR A 85 5.64 -7.00 -21.30
N GLY A 86 5.66 -6.48 -22.52
CA GLY A 86 5.22 -7.14 -23.74
C GLY A 86 3.86 -6.62 -24.19
N GLU A 87 3.52 -7.01 -25.42
CA GLU A 87 2.32 -6.59 -26.13
C GLU A 87 1.05 -6.74 -25.27
N GLY A 88 0.41 -5.61 -24.96
CA GLY A 88 -0.87 -5.55 -24.25
C GLY A 88 -0.81 -5.61 -22.72
N ILE A 89 0.38 -5.66 -22.10
CA ILE A 89 0.54 -5.54 -20.64
C ILE A 89 0.89 -4.11 -20.26
N GLY A 90 1.78 -3.48 -21.03
CA GLY A 90 2.23 -2.11 -20.79
C GLY A 90 3.70 -2.02 -20.36
N SER A 91 4.13 -0.80 -20.07
CA SER A 91 5.50 -0.48 -19.68
C SER A 91 5.58 0.34 -18.39
N VAL A 92 6.74 0.23 -17.73
CA VAL A 92 7.07 0.95 -16.50
C VAL A 92 8.36 1.73 -16.70
N GLU A 93 8.36 3.00 -16.34
CA GLU A 93 9.60 3.78 -16.21
C GLU A 93 10.32 3.42 -14.91
N VAL A 94 11.64 3.27 -14.97
CA VAL A 94 12.49 3.10 -13.79
C VAL A 94 13.37 4.33 -13.58
N ASP A 95 13.63 4.69 -12.33
CA ASP A 95 14.53 5.79 -12.01
C ASP A 95 15.94 5.45 -12.50
N TRP A 96 16.55 6.38 -13.22
CA TRP A 96 17.85 6.17 -13.86
C TRP A 96 19.00 5.92 -12.88
N ALA A 97 18.90 6.40 -11.64
CA ALA A 97 19.95 6.30 -10.63
C ALA A 97 19.87 5.03 -9.78
N THR A 98 18.70 4.40 -9.70
CA THR A 98 18.44 3.27 -8.80
C THR A 98 17.88 2.03 -9.51
N LEU A 99 17.37 2.21 -10.73
CA LEU A 99 16.53 1.27 -11.49
C LEU A 99 15.23 0.87 -10.78
N CYS A 100 14.86 1.59 -9.73
CA CYS A 100 13.60 1.34 -9.06
C CYS A 100 12.42 1.76 -9.95
N PRO A 101 11.34 0.98 -9.99
CA PRO A 101 10.11 1.38 -10.69
C PRO A 101 9.62 2.73 -10.17
N GLU A 102 9.45 3.70 -11.06
CA GLU A 102 8.86 4.98 -10.68
C GLU A 102 7.42 4.77 -10.21
N SER A 103 7.00 5.54 -9.21
CA SER A 103 5.62 5.47 -8.71
C SER A 103 4.62 5.75 -9.83
N LYS A 104 4.95 6.75 -10.65
CA LYS A 104 4.28 7.07 -11.89
C LYS A 104 5.32 7.63 -12.86
N GLY A 105 5.58 6.91 -13.95
CA GLY A 105 6.48 7.41 -15.00
C GLY A 105 5.96 8.69 -15.65
N GLU A 106 6.86 9.44 -16.27
CA GLU A 106 6.56 10.63 -17.06
C GLU A 106 6.66 10.33 -18.57
N LEU A 107 7.31 9.22 -18.95
CA LEU A 107 7.55 8.81 -20.34
C LEU A 107 7.05 7.37 -20.61
N GLY A 108 6.12 7.23 -21.58
CA GLY A 108 5.72 5.92 -22.13
C GLY A 108 4.90 5.03 -21.20
N ASN A 109 3.71 5.47 -20.78
CA ASN A 109 3.01 4.84 -19.65
C ASN A 109 1.71 4.13 -19.99
N ASP A 110 1.60 2.91 -19.42
CA ASP A 110 0.33 2.21 -19.14
C ASP A 110 0.26 1.69 -17.68
N LEU A 111 1.40 1.47 -16.98
CA LEU A 111 1.44 0.85 -15.63
C LEU A 111 2.10 1.76 -14.58
N THR A 112 1.53 1.79 -13.38
CA THR A 112 2.04 2.43 -12.16
C THR A 112 2.52 1.39 -11.15
N MET A 113 3.20 1.81 -10.07
CA MET A 113 3.63 0.87 -9.01
C MET A 113 2.46 0.05 -8.43
N ILE A 114 1.29 0.67 -8.31
CA ILE A 114 0.09 0.03 -7.74
C ILE A 114 -0.43 -1.10 -8.64
N ASP A 115 -0.27 -1.00 -9.97
CA ASP A 115 -0.80 -2.00 -10.91
C ASP A 115 -0.12 -3.37 -10.79
N PHE A 116 1.04 -3.43 -10.11
CA PHE A 116 1.72 -4.69 -9.78
C PHE A 116 1.21 -5.36 -8.52
N LEU A 117 0.37 -4.68 -7.74
CA LEU A 117 -0.08 -5.14 -6.43
C LEU A 117 -1.50 -5.70 -6.54
N VAL A 118 -1.68 -6.90 -6.00
CA VAL A 118 -3.01 -7.46 -5.75
C VAL A 118 -3.35 -7.17 -4.30
N LEU A 119 -4.32 -6.28 -4.07
CA LEU A 119 -4.79 -5.92 -2.75
C LEU A 119 -6.13 -6.62 -2.46
N ASP A 120 -6.23 -7.29 -1.31
CA ASP A 120 -7.38 -8.11 -0.94
C ASP A 120 -8.65 -7.30 -0.61
N ASP A 121 -8.51 -6.02 -0.22
CA ASP A 121 -9.64 -5.14 0.10
C ASP A 121 -9.38 -3.69 -0.39
N PRO A 122 -9.59 -3.41 -1.68
CA PRO A 122 -9.29 -2.10 -2.26
C PRO A 122 -10.26 -0.99 -1.81
N GLU A 123 -11.42 -1.32 -1.22
CA GLU A 123 -12.38 -0.31 -0.76
C GLU A 123 -12.00 0.27 0.61
N SER A 124 -11.31 -0.51 1.46
CA SER A 124 -10.84 -0.04 2.77
C SER A 124 -9.42 0.52 2.76
N ILE A 125 -8.64 0.24 1.71
CA ILE A 125 -7.26 0.69 1.55
C ILE A 125 -7.20 1.88 0.58
N LYS A 126 -6.82 3.03 1.12
CA LYS A 126 -6.50 4.24 0.33
C LYS A 126 -5.19 4.05 -0.41
N GLN A 127 -5.18 4.47 -1.66
CA GLN A 127 -4.03 4.40 -2.55
C GLN A 127 -3.85 5.76 -3.19
N GLU A 128 -2.74 6.41 -2.87
CA GLU A 128 -2.37 7.70 -3.42
C GLU A 128 -0.97 7.56 -4.02
N TYR A 129 -0.74 8.19 -5.16
CA TYR A 129 0.55 8.16 -5.80
C TYR A 129 0.82 9.47 -6.53
N GLY A 130 2.09 9.83 -6.59
CA GLY A 130 2.62 10.91 -7.41
C GLY A 130 3.74 10.39 -8.28
N ASN A 131 4.51 11.32 -8.85
CA ASN A 131 5.68 10.98 -9.66
C ASN A 131 6.72 10.18 -8.83
N ARG A 132 7.04 10.67 -7.61
CA ARG A 132 8.06 10.06 -6.75
C ARG A 132 7.52 9.00 -5.81
N TYR A 133 6.43 9.28 -5.09
CA TYR A 133 5.97 8.41 -4.00
C TYR A 133 4.67 7.67 -4.32
N THR A 134 4.53 6.49 -3.71
CA THR A 134 3.27 5.74 -3.64
C THR A 134 2.96 5.48 -2.16
N ALA A 135 1.76 5.81 -1.72
CA ALA A 135 1.29 5.60 -0.36
C ALA A 135 0.05 4.69 -0.38
N ILE A 136 0.09 3.61 0.39
CA ILE A 136 -0.97 2.60 0.44
C ILE A 136 -1.28 2.28 1.90
N GLY A 137 -2.54 2.42 2.33
CA GLY A 137 -2.89 2.14 3.72
C GLY A 137 -4.33 2.44 4.11
N TYR A 138 -4.63 2.27 5.40
CA TYR A 138 -5.94 2.56 5.97
C TYR A 138 -6.12 4.04 6.32
N ASP A 139 -5.02 4.72 6.68
CA ASP A 139 -5.00 6.17 6.92
C ASP A 139 -3.75 6.79 6.30
N VAL A 140 -3.94 7.39 5.12
CA VAL A 140 -2.88 8.04 4.32
C VAL A 140 -3.07 9.56 4.42
N PRO A 141 -2.12 10.31 5.00
CA PRO A 141 -2.24 11.75 5.22
C PRO A 141 -1.79 12.61 4.03
N PHE A 142 -1.55 12.00 2.87
CA PHE A 142 -1.03 12.65 1.67
C PHE A 142 -2.05 12.68 0.55
N THR A 143 -1.95 13.68 -0.30
CA THR A 143 -2.63 13.72 -1.60
C THR A 143 -1.63 13.42 -2.72
N SER A 144 -2.14 13.03 -3.89
CA SER A 144 -1.32 12.87 -5.10
C SER A 144 -0.39 14.07 -5.41
N ASN A 145 -0.76 15.31 -5.01
CA ASN A 145 0.10 16.49 -5.19
C ASN A 145 1.30 16.51 -4.24
N ASP A 146 1.14 16.01 -3.01
CA ASP A 146 2.22 15.96 -2.01
C ASP A 146 3.28 14.92 -2.40
N LEU A 147 2.86 13.84 -3.06
CA LEU A 147 3.68 12.68 -3.46
C LEU A 147 4.54 12.94 -4.72
N GLY A 148 4.53 14.16 -5.26
CA GLY A 148 5.09 14.47 -6.59
C GLY A 148 6.56 14.91 -6.64
N GLY A 149 7.16 15.50 -5.59
CA GLY A 149 8.48 16.12 -5.80
C GLY A 149 9.33 16.55 -4.60
N ALA A 150 8.77 16.83 -3.42
CA ALA A 150 9.57 17.13 -2.23
C ALA A 150 9.93 15.83 -1.49
N THR A 151 11.04 15.80 -0.76
CA THR A 151 11.31 14.70 0.18
C THR A 151 10.26 14.73 1.29
N ILE A 152 9.53 13.63 1.49
CA ILE A 152 8.50 13.51 2.52
C ILE A 152 9.15 12.90 3.76
N THR A 153 8.89 13.50 4.92
CA THR A 153 9.14 12.82 6.19
C THR A 153 7.84 12.16 6.61
N PRO A 154 7.82 10.83 6.83
CA PRO A 154 6.62 10.14 7.26
C PRO A 154 6.06 10.78 8.54
N SER A 155 4.79 11.15 8.50
CA SER A 155 4.02 11.58 9.66
C SER A 155 3.20 10.42 10.20
N ASN A 156 2.58 10.61 11.35
CA ASN A 156 1.66 9.63 11.90
C ASN A 156 0.58 9.19 10.89
N GLY A 157 0.18 7.93 10.96
CA GLY A 157 -0.89 7.33 10.17
C GLY A 157 -0.83 5.80 10.21
N CYS A 158 -1.51 5.17 9.25
CA CYS A 158 -1.53 3.72 9.07
C CYS A 158 -1.36 3.38 7.59
N TYR A 159 -0.12 3.39 7.11
CA TYR A 159 0.21 3.26 5.68
C TYR A 159 1.63 2.74 5.43
N VAL A 160 1.86 2.30 4.19
CA VAL A 160 3.18 2.03 3.63
C VAL A 160 3.53 3.14 2.65
N LEU A 161 4.72 3.72 2.78
CA LEU A 161 5.26 4.73 1.89
C LEU A 161 6.40 4.14 1.07
N TYR A 162 6.25 4.19 -0.25
CA TYR A 162 7.28 3.84 -1.21
C TYR A 162 7.88 5.11 -1.82
N ASP A 163 9.20 5.27 -1.74
CA ASP A 163 9.97 6.31 -2.43
C ASP A 163 10.71 5.71 -3.62
N SER A 164 10.23 5.96 -4.84
CA SER A 164 10.84 5.41 -6.05
C SER A 164 12.20 6.01 -6.40
N PHE A 165 12.52 7.20 -5.90
CA PHE A 165 13.75 7.90 -6.26
C PHE A 165 14.90 7.59 -5.27
N GLY A 166 14.57 7.18 -4.04
CA GLY A 166 15.54 6.98 -2.97
C GLY A 166 16.33 8.24 -2.66
N ASP A 167 17.60 8.08 -2.24
CA ASP A 167 18.48 9.23 -1.92
C ASP A 167 19.24 9.80 -3.14
N ARG A 168 19.18 9.13 -4.31
CA ARG A 168 19.91 9.45 -5.57
C ARG A 168 21.42 9.69 -5.44
N GLN A 169 22.02 9.40 -4.28
CA GLN A 169 23.42 9.61 -3.93
C GLN A 169 24.10 8.29 -3.52
N GLY A 170 23.54 7.17 -3.97
CA GLY A 170 24.06 5.81 -3.75
C GLY A 170 23.12 4.90 -2.94
N GLY A 171 22.00 5.42 -2.45
CA GLY A 171 20.93 4.68 -1.80
C GLY A 171 19.87 4.17 -2.76
N ASP A 172 19.25 3.06 -2.37
CA ASP A 172 18.18 2.40 -3.10
C ASP A 172 16.81 3.06 -2.80
N CYS A 173 15.77 2.72 -3.57
CA CYS A 173 14.41 3.10 -3.21
C CYS A 173 14.00 2.52 -1.85
N THR A 174 13.11 3.22 -1.15
CA THR A 174 12.72 2.85 0.22
C THR A 174 11.26 2.43 0.29
N VAL A 175 10.98 1.48 1.18
CA VAL A 175 9.61 1.05 1.54
C VAL A 175 9.52 1.10 3.05
N GLU A 176 8.76 2.06 3.56
CA GLU A 176 8.61 2.33 4.99
C GLU A 176 7.19 2.06 5.45
N VAL A 177 7.05 1.32 6.55
CA VAL A 177 5.76 1.05 7.20
C VAL A 177 5.57 2.04 8.32
N VAL A 178 4.43 2.74 8.30
CA VAL A 178 3.99 3.66 9.35
C VAL A 178 2.74 3.10 9.98
N ASP A 179 2.83 2.71 11.24
CA ASP A 179 1.79 1.99 11.97
C ASP A 179 1.36 2.66 13.29
N THR A 180 1.69 3.95 13.43
CA THR A 180 1.51 4.68 14.69
C THR A 180 0.04 4.90 15.07
N ASP A 181 -0.85 5.01 14.09
CA ASP A 181 -2.30 5.27 14.28
C ASP A 181 -3.18 4.25 13.51
N CYS A 182 -2.77 2.98 13.50
CA CYS A 182 -3.63 1.87 13.09
C CYS A 182 -4.67 1.51 14.17
#